data_AF-A0A8K0EQP7-F1
#
_entry.id   AF-A0A8K0EQP7-F1
#
_cell.length_a   1.000
_cell.length_b   1.000
_cell.length_c   1.000
_cell.angle_alpha   90.00
_cell.angle_beta   90.00
_cell.angle_gamma   90.00
#
_symmetry.space_group_name_H-M   'P 1'
#
loop_
_entity.id
_entity.type
_entity.pdbx_description
1 polymer ?
#
loop_
_entity_poly.entity_id
_entity_poly.type
_entity_poly.pdbx_seq_one_letter_code
_entity_poly.pdbx_strand_id
1 'polypeptide(L)'
;MSVEDSSPLNLAHQQGRHADRLLTAGRYHDAIVCHEKAADHLLRAMKMTSVPQALTSLQLQHKFHFKQRDIIREKHRRAESYKKYLEQREKEAQKKAQAAKELKELRDAEEQLQKNLASNAERDSEVESEPDEEENETNSDDETDQGRSNEKSVIHDGEPDSLLQFLNKDGRRDKFSSSVHAATKAPKNAEEKMEELKTSNHQLQDHVSSLLQELEKTKHELHSVKSENKQLRRTVDILTTQIERYVAEDRKRAGQDLSVSIRPAFSTSDSFDEQISPPSEIPPLAPLEIPDFDFDSFK
;
A
#
# COMPACT_ATOMS: atom_id res chain seq x y z
N MET A 1 -51.96 -0.93 -11.35
CA MET A 1 -50.79 -0.96 -10.43
C MET A 1 -51.31 -0.58 -9.06
N SER A 2 -51.54 -1.58 -8.20
CA SER A 2 -52.10 -1.36 -6.86
C SER A 2 -50.98 -1.01 -5.88
N VAL A 3 -50.75 0.28 -5.71
CA VAL A 3 -50.04 0.85 -4.56
C VAL A 3 -51.13 1.09 -3.50
N GLU A 4 -50.87 0.78 -2.23
CA GLU A 4 -51.81 0.80 -1.07
C GLU A 4 -52.47 -0.58 -0.86
N ASP A 5 -52.00 -1.46 0.04
CA ASP A 5 -52.05 -1.38 1.51
C ASP A 5 -50.87 -2.09 2.20
N SER A 6 -49.63 -1.61 2.00
CA SER A 6 -48.51 -2.19 2.76
C SER A 6 -48.48 -1.58 4.16
N SER A 7 -48.91 -2.35 5.16
CA SER A 7 -48.77 -2.00 6.59
C SER A 7 -47.36 -1.45 6.88
N PRO A 8 -47.20 -0.43 7.74
CA PRO A 8 -45.89 0.15 8.07
C PRO A 8 -44.83 -0.88 8.46
N LEU A 9 -45.24 -1.98 9.10
CA LEU A 9 -44.35 -3.09 9.44
C LEU A 9 -43.83 -3.82 8.18
N ASN A 10 -44.68 -4.05 7.18
CA ASN A 10 -44.29 -4.69 5.92
C ASN A 10 -43.28 -3.82 5.14
N LEU A 11 -43.50 -2.50 5.10
CA LEU A 11 -42.57 -1.55 4.51
C LEU A 11 -41.20 -1.60 5.20
N ALA A 12 -41.16 -1.68 6.53
CA ALA A 12 -39.90 -1.81 7.26
C ALA A 12 -39.12 -3.08 6.86
N HIS A 13 -39.78 -4.23 6.78
CA HIS A 13 -39.15 -5.48 6.34
C HIS A 13 -38.70 -5.44 4.88
N GLN A 14 -39.48 -4.80 4.00
CA GLN A 14 -39.09 -4.60 2.61
C GLN A 14 -37.80 -3.77 2.51
N GLN A 15 -37.69 -2.68 3.28
CA GLN A 15 -36.49 -1.87 3.35
C GLN A 15 -35.30 -2.66 3.91
N GLY A 16 -35.51 -3.53 4.91
CA GLY A 16 -34.49 -4.45 5.41
C GLY A 16 -33.92 -5.37 4.32
N ARG A 17 -34.80 -6.08 3.59
CA ARG A 17 -34.39 -6.94 2.46
C ARG A 17 -33.72 -6.15 1.32
N HIS A 18 -34.09 -4.88 1.15
CA HIS A 18 -33.46 -4.03 0.15
C HIS A 18 -32.05 -3.61 0.59
N ALA A 19 -31.86 -3.27 1.86
CA ALA A 19 -30.56 -2.97 2.44
C ALA A 19 -29.58 -4.12 2.27
N ASP A 20 -30.01 -5.36 2.54
CA ASP A 20 -29.16 -6.55 2.39
C ASP A 20 -28.65 -6.73 0.95
N ARG A 21 -29.51 -6.51 -0.04
CA ARG A 21 -29.12 -6.55 -1.46
C ARG A 21 -28.09 -5.47 -1.81
N LEU A 22 -28.26 -4.26 -1.26
CA LEU A 22 -27.33 -3.15 -1.45
C LEU A 22 -25.97 -3.42 -0.79
N LEU A 23 -25.95 -4.08 0.37
CA LEU A 23 -24.71 -4.49 1.03
C LEU A 23 -23.93 -5.52 0.22
N THR A 24 -24.61 -6.50 -0.38
CA THR A 24 -23.97 -7.47 -1.28
C THR A 24 -23.39 -6.79 -2.51
N ALA A 25 -24.03 -5.73 -3.00
CA ALA A 25 -23.52 -4.90 -4.10
C ALA A 25 -22.44 -3.88 -3.69
N GLY A 26 -22.03 -3.85 -2.41
CA GLY A 26 -21.03 -2.88 -1.90
C GLY A 26 -21.53 -1.44 -1.79
N ARG A 27 -22.84 -1.19 -1.96
CA ARG A 27 -23.47 0.14 -1.87
C ARG A 27 -23.82 0.46 -0.42
N TYR A 28 -22.81 0.73 0.39
CA TYR A 28 -22.97 0.93 1.84
C TYR A 28 -23.84 2.14 2.21
N HIS A 29 -23.70 3.26 1.49
CA HIS A 29 -24.45 4.48 1.78
C HIS A 29 -25.96 4.28 1.57
N ASP A 30 -26.33 3.66 0.45
CA ASP A 30 -27.74 3.38 0.16
C ASP A 30 -28.34 2.37 1.15
N ALA A 31 -27.56 1.37 1.58
CA ALA A 31 -27.99 0.43 2.61
C ALA A 31 -28.26 1.10 3.96
N ILE A 32 -27.43 2.08 4.35
CA ILE A 32 -27.64 2.91 5.55
C ILE A 32 -28.98 3.64 5.47
N VAL A 33 -29.25 4.30 4.33
CA VAL A 33 -30.52 5.02 4.10
C VAL A 33 -31.72 4.07 4.17
N CYS A 34 -31.59 2.83 3.68
CA CYS A 34 -32.66 1.84 3.78
C CYS A 34 -32.96 1.44 5.23
N HIS A 35 -31.95 1.27 6.09
CA HIS A 35 -32.18 0.99 7.51
C HIS A 35 -32.75 2.18 8.28
N GLU A 36 -32.42 3.42 7.89
CA GLU A 36 -33.06 4.62 8.44
C GLU A 36 -34.55 4.67 8.08
N LYS A 37 -34.88 4.44 6.80
CA LYS A 37 -36.29 4.33 6.35
C LYS A 37 -37.03 3.19 7.06
N ALA A 38 -36.38 2.05 7.26
CA ALA A 38 -36.98 0.93 8.01
C ALA A 38 -37.31 1.31 9.45
N ALA A 39 -36.39 2.02 10.13
CA ALA A 39 -36.62 2.54 11.47
C ALA A 39 -37.81 3.54 11.52
N ASP A 40 -37.92 4.44 10.54
CA ASP A 40 -39.05 5.37 10.45
C ASP A 40 -40.39 4.64 10.27
N HIS A 41 -40.42 3.60 9.43
CA HIS A 41 -41.61 2.78 9.25
C HIS A 41 -42.00 2.01 10.52
N LEU A 42 -41.02 1.49 11.26
CA LEU A 42 -41.26 0.88 12.57
C LEU A 42 -41.80 1.87 13.58
N LEU A 43 -41.32 3.11 13.58
CA LEU A 43 -41.84 4.16 14.46
C LEU A 43 -43.32 4.46 14.16
N ARG A 44 -43.73 4.44 12.89
CA ARG A 44 -45.14 4.54 12.50
C ARG A 44 -45.94 3.31 12.96
N ALA A 45 -45.39 2.11 12.81
CA ALA A 45 -46.02 0.87 13.30
C ALA A 45 -46.24 0.89 14.84
N MET A 46 -45.28 1.43 15.60
CA MET A 46 -45.40 1.57 17.06
C MET A 46 -46.57 2.47 17.46
N LYS A 47 -46.82 3.55 16.72
CA LYS A 47 -47.93 4.48 17.00
C LYS A 47 -49.30 3.86 16.73
N MET A 48 -49.37 2.88 15.82
CA MET A 48 -50.61 2.21 15.45
C MET A 48 -50.90 0.98 16.32
N THR A 49 -49.88 0.43 17.00
CA THR A 49 -50.07 -0.77 17.83
C THR A 49 -50.56 -0.38 19.22
N SER A 50 -51.62 -1.04 19.68
CA SER A 50 -52.12 -0.90 21.06
C SER A 50 -51.70 -2.06 21.97
N VAL A 51 -51.11 -3.12 21.40
CA VAL A 51 -50.73 -4.33 22.13
C VAL A 51 -49.33 -4.14 22.73
N PRO A 52 -49.16 -4.18 24.07
CA PRO A 52 -47.86 -3.92 24.72
C PRO A 52 -46.74 -4.87 24.28
N GLN A 53 -47.05 -6.16 24.12
CA GLN A 53 -46.07 -7.15 23.65
C GLN A 53 -45.58 -6.85 22.22
N ALA A 54 -46.48 -6.43 21.34
CA ALA A 54 -46.12 -6.03 19.97
C ALA A 54 -45.28 -4.76 19.98
N LEU A 55 -45.59 -3.79 20.84
CA LEU A 55 -44.80 -2.56 21.00
C LEU A 55 -43.35 -2.87 21.40
N THR A 56 -43.14 -3.75 22.37
CA THR A 56 -41.79 -4.19 22.78
C THR A 56 -41.02 -4.84 21.63
N SER A 57 -41.69 -5.70 20.84
CA SER A 57 -41.07 -6.33 19.66
C SER A 57 -40.65 -5.27 18.61
N LEU A 58 -41.53 -4.31 18.31
CA LEU A 58 -41.22 -3.23 17.38
C LEU A 58 -40.05 -2.37 17.88
N GLN A 59 -39.99 -2.08 19.19
CA GLN A 59 -38.89 -1.33 19.79
C GLN A 59 -37.55 -2.06 19.64
N LEU A 60 -37.54 -3.39 19.81
CA LEU A 60 -36.35 -4.19 19.59
C LEU A 60 -35.92 -4.16 18.12
N GLN A 61 -36.85 -4.29 17.18
CA GLN A 61 -36.57 -4.20 15.74
C GLN A 61 -36.04 -2.81 15.33
N HIS A 62 -36.57 -1.75 15.92
CA HIS A 62 -36.09 -0.39 15.68
C HIS A 62 -34.64 -0.25 16.15
N LYS A 63 -34.33 -0.69 17.39
CA LYS A 63 -32.96 -0.75 17.91
C LYS A 63 -32.03 -1.59 17.02
N PHE A 64 -32.53 -2.71 16.49
CA PHE A 64 -31.79 -3.54 15.55
C PHE A 64 -31.36 -2.76 14.31
N HIS A 65 -32.26 -2.00 13.67
CA HIS A 65 -31.91 -1.22 12.48
C HIS A 65 -30.90 -0.10 12.76
N PHE A 66 -30.96 0.53 13.93
CA PHE A 66 -29.92 1.48 14.37
C PHE A 66 -28.57 0.80 14.51
N LYS A 67 -28.52 -0.37 15.15
CA LYS A 67 -27.29 -1.15 15.30
C LYS A 67 -26.75 -1.59 13.94
N GLN A 68 -27.61 -2.05 13.03
CA GLN A 68 -27.21 -2.42 11.67
C GLN A 68 -26.61 -1.23 10.92
N ARG A 69 -27.23 -0.06 11.00
CA ARG A 69 -26.72 1.17 10.42
C ARG A 69 -25.28 1.46 10.87
N ASP A 70 -25.02 1.36 12.17
CA ASP A 70 -23.70 1.67 12.74
C ASP A 70 -22.66 0.62 12.34
N ILE A 71 -23.03 -0.66 12.29
CA ILE A 71 -22.17 -1.74 11.77
C ILE A 71 -21.81 -1.48 10.30
N ILE A 72 -22.78 -1.07 9.48
CA ILE A 72 -22.58 -0.80 8.06
C ILE A 72 -21.69 0.42 7.85
N ARG A 73 -21.85 1.47 8.67
CA ARG A 73 -20.95 2.65 8.65
C ARG A 73 -19.50 2.24 8.91
N GLU A 74 -19.27 1.41 9.91
CA GLU A 74 -17.92 0.93 10.21
C GLU A 74 -17.38 0.02 9.10
N LYS A 75 -18.21 -0.86 8.53
CA LYS A 75 -17.84 -1.70 7.38
C LYS A 75 -17.46 -0.86 6.16
N HIS A 76 -18.22 0.20 5.88
CA HIS A 76 -17.92 1.15 4.82
C HIS A 76 -16.58 1.85 5.04
N ARG A 77 -16.36 2.37 6.25
CA ARG A 77 -15.09 3.03 6.61
C ARG A 77 -13.89 2.11 6.40
N ARG A 78 -13.99 0.84 6.82
CA ARG A 78 -12.94 -0.17 6.61
C ARG A 78 -12.70 -0.45 5.13
N ALA A 79 -13.76 -0.60 4.34
CA ALA A 79 -13.66 -0.83 2.90
C ALA A 79 -12.97 0.34 2.19
N GLU A 80 -13.34 1.58 2.52
CA GLU A 80 -12.72 2.79 1.98
C GLU A 80 -11.24 2.91 2.35
N SER A 81 -10.90 2.67 3.62
CA SER A 81 -9.50 2.66 4.07
C SER A 81 -8.67 1.60 3.34
N TYR A 82 -9.22 0.38 3.17
CA TYR A 82 -8.54 -0.70 2.47
C TYR A 82 -8.33 -0.39 0.98
N LYS A 83 -9.34 0.20 0.33
CA LYS A 83 -9.23 0.65 -1.06
C LYS A 83 -8.10 1.67 -1.24
N LYS A 84 -8.03 2.69 -0.37
CA LYS A 84 -6.94 3.69 -0.40
C LYS A 84 -5.57 3.07 -0.21
N TYR A 85 -5.44 2.09 0.69
CA TYR A 85 -4.19 1.37 0.91
C TYR A 85 -3.76 0.59 -0.34
N LEU A 86 -4.68 -0.09 -1.02
CA LEU A 86 -4.38 -0.80 -2.26
C LEU A 86 -3.94 0.17 -3.37
N GLU A 87 -4.66 1.28 -3.56
CA GLU A 87 -4.30 2.32 -4.54
C GLU A 87 -2.90 2.90 -4.26
N GLN A 88 -2.55 3.13 -3.00
CA GLN A 88 -1.22 3.60 -2.63
C GLN A 88 -0.14 2.55 -2.97
N ARG A 89 -0.38 1.28 -2.64
CA ARG A 89 0.56 0.20 -2.94
C ARG A 89 0.79 0.02 -4.44
N GLU A 90 -0.27 0.17 -5.25
CA GLU A 90 -0.17 0.14 -6.70
C GLU A 90 0.65 1.32 -7.24
N LYS A 91 0.42 2.54 -6.73
CA LYS A 91 1.22 3.72 -7.10
C LYS A 91 2.70 3.55 -6.76
N GLU A 92 3.00 3.01 -5.58
CA GLU A 92 4.38 2.71 -5.17
C GLU A 92 5.03 1.64 -6.06
N ALA A 93 4.28 0.59 -6.41
CA ALA A 93 4.75 -0.44 -7.34
C ALA A 93 5.01 0.13 -8.75
N GLN A 94 4.14 1.01 -9.24
CA GLN A 94 4.32 1.69 -10.53
C GLN A 94 5.57 2.58 -10.52
N LYS A 95 5.77 3.39 -9.48
CA LYS A 95 6.98 4.20 -9.32
C LYS A 95 8.25 3.34 -9.29
N LYS A 96 8.23 2.24 -8.54
CA LYS A 96 9.36 1.30 -8.48
C LYS A 96 9.63 0.66 -9.84
N ALA A 97 8.59 0.30 -10.59
CA ALA A 97 8.73 -0.25 -11.93
C ALA A 97 9.29 0.77 -12.93
N GLN A 98 8.89 2.05 -12.81
CA GLN A 98 9.46 3.15 -13.61
C GLN A 98 10.95 3.35 -13.29
N ALA A 99 11.31 3.49 -12.01
CA ALA A 99 12.70 3.62 -11.59
C ALA A 99 13.57 2.42 -12.04
N ALA A 100 13.02 1.20 -12.03
CA ALA A 100 13.73 0.03 -12.52
C ALA A 100 13.97 0.05 -14.05
N LYS A 101 13.05 0.65 -14.82
CA LYS A 101 13.24 0.86 -16.27
C LYS A 101 14.30 1.92 -16.54
N GLU A 102 14.23 3.06 -15.88
CA GLU A 102 15.23 4.13 -15.99
C GLU A 102 16.63 3.63 -15.62
N LEU A 103 16.75 2.84 -14.54
CA LEU A 103 18.02 2.23 -14.15
C LEU A 103 18.56 1.26 -15.21
N LYS A 104 17.68 0.51 -15.88
CA LYS A 104 18.08 -0.37 -16.97
C LYS A 104 18.55 0.43 -18.18
N GLU A 105 17.84 1.48 -18.56
CA GLU A 105 18.22 2.36 -19.67
C GLU A 105 19.57 3.03 -19.43
N LEU A 106 19.85 3.47 -18.20
CA LEU A 106 21.15 4.02 -17.82
C LEU A 106 22.27 2.97 -17.94
N ARG A 107 22.02 1.73 -17.51
CA ARG A 107 22.98 0.62 -17.68
C ARG A 107 23.25 0.33 -19.15
N ASP A 108 22.19 0.22 -19.97
CA ASP A 108 22.30 -0.05 -21.40
C ASP A 108 23.08 1.09 -22.10
N ALA A 109 22.90 2.34 -21.67
CA ALA A 109 23.67 3.50 -22.18
C ALA A 109 25.14 3.49 -21.74
N GLU A 110 25.43 3.09 -20.50
CA GLU A 110 26.79 2.92 -19.99
C GLU A 110 27.56 1.85 -20.79
N GLU A 111 26.93 0.70 -21.04
CA GLU A 111 27.52 -0.39 -21.85
C GLU A 111 27.83 0.09 -23.28
N GLN A 112 26.96 0.91 -23.88
CA GLN A 112 27.22 1.51 -25.19
C GLN A 112 28.41 2.48 -25.15
N LEU A 113 28.54 3.30 -24.11
CA LEU A 113 29.66 4.22 -23.95
C LEU A 113 30.99 3.45 -23.79
N GLN A 114 31.02 2.42 -22.96
CA GLN A 114 32.19 1.56 -22.75
C GLN A 114 32.62 0.88 -24.06
N LYS A 115 31.67 0.37 -24.85
CA LYS A 115 31.95 -0.23 -26.15
C LYS A 115 32.54 0.78 -27.16
N ASN A 116 32.04 2.01 -27.17
CA ASN A 116 32.57 3.08 -28.02
C ASN A 116 33.98 3.51 -27.60
N LEU A 117 34.26 3.56 -26.29
CA LEU A 117 35.60 3.83 -25.75
C LEU A 117 36.60 2.73 -26.14
N ALA A 118 36.23 1.45 -26.01
CA ALA A 118 37.09 0.33 -26.39
C ALA A 118 37.41 0.33 -27.90
N SER A 119 36.40 0.57 -28.74
CA SER A 119 36.59 0.64 -30.21
C SER A 119 37.32 1.90 -30.69
N ASN A 120 37.46 2.93 -29.86
CA ASN A 120 38.35 4.07 -30.12
C ASN A 120 39.78 3.80 -29.66
N ALA A 121 39.98 3.07 -28.55
CA ALA A 121 41.32 2.70 -28.07
C ALA A 121 42.06 1.73 -29.01
N GLU A 122 41.35 0.83 -29.69
CA GLU A 122 41.93 -0.08 -30.69
C GLU A 122 42.36 0.62 -31.99
N ARG A 123 41.99 1.89 -32.22
CA ARG A 123 42.43 2.67 -33.39
C ARG A 123 43.76 3.41 -33.18
N ASP A 124 44.20 3.55 -31.94
CA ASP A 124 45.45 4.24 -31.58
C ASP A 124 46.65 3.27 -31.37
N SER A 125 46.45 1.96 -31.53
CA SER A 125 47.49 0.93 -31.30
C SER A 125 48.17 0.37 -32.57
N GLU A 126 47.91 0.94 -33.76
CA GLU A 126 48.51 0.49 -35.03
C GLU A 126 49.56 1.46 -35.60
N VAL A 127 50.41 2.09 -34.78
CA VAL A 127 51.68 2.64 -35.27
C VAL A 127 52.73 2.55 -34.16
N GLU A 128 53.52 1.47 -34.17
CA GLU A 128 54.99 1.50 -34.13
C GLU A 128 55.51 0.07 -33.87
N SER A 129 56.11 -0.49 -34.92
CA SER A 129 56.83 -1.76 -34.90
C SER A 129 58.15 -1.52 -35.61
N GLU A 130 59.29 -1.63 -34.90
CA GLU A 130 60.59 -2.08 -35.40
C GLU A 130 61.64 -2.16 -34.25
N PRO A 131 62.78 -2.90 -34.42
CA PRO A 131 63.04 -4.12 -33.64
C PRO A 131 64.34 -4.11 -32.80
N ASP A 132 64.55 -5.24 -32.12
CA ASP A 132 65.63 -5.64 -31.20
C ASP A 132 67.07 -5.40 -31.72
N GLU A 133 67.98 -5.01 -30.81
CA GLU A 133 69.36 -5.55 -30.77
C GLU A 133 69.88 -5.64 -29.31
N GLU A 134 70.43 -6.81 -28.99
CA GLU A 134 71.24 -7.12 -27.81
C GLU A 134 72.61 -6.41 -27.87
N GLU A 135 73.20 -6.04 -26.72
CA GLU A 135 74.55 -6.48 -26.29
C GLU A 135 75.09 -5.68 -25.08
N ASN A 136 75.40 -6.44 -24.03
CA ASN A 136 76.67 -6.54 -23.28
C ASN A 136 77.37 -5.31 -22.61
N GLU A 137 77.61 -5.49 -21.30
CA GLU A 137 78.73 -5.08 -20.43
C GLU A 137 79.58 -3.83 -20.75
N THR A 138 79.69 -2.89 -19.79
CA THR A 138 80.90 -2.67 -18.96
C THR A 138 80.78 -1.43 -18.04
N ASN A 139 81.42 -1.51 -16.88
CA ASN A 139 81.52 -0.51 -15.82
C ASN A 139 82.15 0.83 -16.26
N SER A 140 81.72 1.95 -15.67
CA SER A 140 82.56 2.96 -14.98
C SER A 140 81.79 4.28 -14.77
N ASP A 141 81.63 4.61 -13.49
CA ASP A 141 81.70 5.93 -12.85
C ASP A 141 80.83 7.12 -13.30
N ASP A 142 80.15 7.64 -12.27
CA ASP A 142 80.10 9.05 -11.86
C ASP A 142 78.86 9.91 -12.17
N GLU A 143 78.28 10.37 -11.06
CA GLU A 143 77.56 11.61 -10.78
C GLU A 143 76.12 11.90 -11.25
N THR A 144 75.38 12.40 -10.24
CA THR A 144 74.27 13.38 -10.26
C THR A 144 72.85 12.99 -10.68
N ASP A 145 72.02 12.92 -9.63
CA ASP A 145 70.88 13.81 -9.34
C ASP A 145 69.61 13.74 -10.20
N GLN A 146 68.50 13.57 -9.47
CA GLN A 146 67.16 13.31 -9.95
C GLN A 146 66.51 14.60 -10.46
N GLY A 147 65.93 14.56 -11.67
CA GLY A 147 65.18 15.72 -12.16
C GLY A 147 64.35 15.49 -13.41
N ARG A 148 63.02 15.58 -13.21
CA ARG A 148 62.00 16.16 -14.10
C ARG A 148 61.25 15.26 -15.11
N SER A 149 60.01 15.02 -14.67
CA SER A 149 58.75 15.01 -15.42
C SER A 149 58.56 16.11 -16.46
N ASN A 150 57.89 15.79 -17.57
CA ASN A 150 57.04 16.64 -18.43
C ASN A 150 56.32 15.68 -19.40
N GLU A 151 55.07 15.77 -19.85
CA GLU A 151 53.88 16.65 -19.86
C GLU A 151 52.70 15.67 -20.14
N LYS A 152 51.40 15.88 -19.88
CA LYS A 152 50.51 16.97 -20.34
C LYS A 152 49.11 16.61 -19.80
N SER A 153 48.45 17.44 -18.99
CA SER A 153 47.00 17.32 -18.75
C SER A 153 46.30 18.59 -19.22
N VAL A 154 45.42 18.38 -20.19
CA VAL A 154 44.54 19.36 -20.80
C VAL A 154 43.39 19.63 -19.84
N ILE A 155 43.23 20.89 -19.43
CA ILE A 155 42.09 21.36 -18.62
C ILE A 155 40.96 21.71 -19.60
N HIS A 156 39.82 21.03 -19.47
CA HIS A 156 38.55 21.45 -20.06
C HIS A 156 37.88 22.47 -19.14
N ASP A 157 37.76 23.72 -19.59
CA ASP A 157 36.93 24.75 -18.96
C ASP A 157 35.45 24.54 -19.31
N GLY A 158 34.67 24.09 -18.31
CA GLY A 158 33.21 23.98 -18.37
C GLY A 158 32.53 25.15 -17.65
N GLU A 159 31.82 25.95 -18.45
CA GLU A 159 30.68 26.86 -18.15
C GLU A 159 30.85 28.04 -17.15
N PRO A 160 30.67 29.30 -17.61
CA PRO A 160 30.57 30.44 -16.71
C PRO A 160 29.21 30.51 -16.00
N ASP A 161 29.28 30.79 -14.70
CA ASP A 161 28.19 30.91 -13.74
C ASP A 161 27.10 31.92 -14.17
N SER A 162 25.86 31.43 -14.23
CA SER A 162 24.62 32.14 -14.61
C SER A 162 24.29 33.34 -13.69
N LEU A 163 24.95 33.45 -12.53
CA LEU A 163 24.77 34.56 -11.58
C LEU A 163 25.44 35.88 -11.98
N LEU A 164 26.55 35.87 -12.73
CA LEU A 164 27.27 37.09 -13.10
C LEU A 164 26.49 37.98 -14.07
N GLN A 165 25.58 37.38 -14.84
CA GLN A 165 24.81 38.08 -15.88
C GLN A 165 23.72 38.99 -15.30
N PHE A 166 23.29 38.75 -14.05
CA PHE A 166 22.28 39.57 -13.39
C PHE A 166 22.86 40.79 -12.68
N LEU A 167 24.09 40.70 -12.16
CA LEU A 167 24.76 41.81 -11.47
C LEU A 167 25.22 42.92 -12.43
N ASN A 168 25.39 42.61 -13.72
CA ASN A 168 25.78 43.60 -14.74
C ASN A 168 24.62 44.37 -15.38
N LYS A 169 23.35 44.07 -15.03
CA LYS A 169 22.18 44.75 -15.64
C LYS A 169 21.82 46.07 -14.96
N ASP A 170 22.19 46.28 -13.70
CA ASP A 170 21.88 47.51 -12.97
C ASP A 170 23.02 48.52 -13.07
N GLY A 171 23.18 49.07 -14.28
CA GLY A 171 24.06 50.20 -14.53
C GLY A 171 23.60 51.46 -13.81
N ARG A 172 24.06 51.70 -12.57
CA ARG A 172 24.27 53.05 -12.03
C ARG A 172 25.77 53.32 -11.91
N ARG A 173 26.29 54.02 -12.92
CA ARG A 173 27.62 54.64 -12.90
C ARG A 173 27.61 55.79 -11.90
N ASP A 174 27.99 55.51 -10.65
CA ASP A 174 28.42 56.57 -9.73
C ASP A 174 29.94 56.70 -9.74
N LYS A 175 30.36 57.93 -10.03
CA LYS A 175 31.74 58.37 -10.17
C LYS A 175 32.39 58.42 -8.80
N PHE A 176 33.06 57.35 -8.40
CA PHE A 176 34.20 57.43 -7.48
C PHE A 176 35.40 56.77 -8.14
N SER A 177 36.20 57.62 -8.79
CA SER A 177 37.58 57.32 -9.13
C SER A 177 38.37 57.22 -7.84
N SER A 178 39.01 56.08 -7.59
CA SER A 178 40.43 56.07 -7.25
C SER A 178 40.94 54.64 -7.16
N SER A 179 42.07 54.43 -7.82
CA SER A 179 42.97 53.31 -7.63
C SER A 179 42.52 51.95 -8.17
N VAL A 180 42.80 51.75 -9.46
CA VAL A 180 43.25 50.45 -9.95
C VAL A 180 44.58 50.16 -9.24
N HIS A 181 44.51 49.67 -8.01
CA HIS A 181 45.58 48.82 -7.52
C HIS A 181 45.45 47.55 -8.34
N ALA A 182 46.42 47.35 -9.25
CA ALA A 182 46.80 46.04 -9.68
C ALA A 182 47.00 45.20 -8.41
N ALA A 183 45.97 44.50 -8.00
CA ALA A 183 46.04 43.52 -6.94
C ALA A 183 46.84 42.36 -7.54
N THR A 184 48.15 42.50 -7.54
CA THR A 184 49.06 41.36 -7.49
C THR A 184 48.66 40.60 -6.24
N LYS A 185 47.71 39.67 -6.39
CA LYS A 185 47.43 38.64 -5.40
C LYS A 185 48.75 37.92 -5.23
N ALA A 186 49.45 38.21 -4.15
CA ALA A 186 50.60 37.42 -3.77
C ALA A 186 50.14 35.95 -3.76
N PRO A 187 50.89 35.02 -4.37
CA PRO A 187 50.55 33.61 -4.26
C PRO A 187 50.45 33.28 -2.77
N LYS A 188 49.31 32.72 -2.35
CA LYS A 188 49.04 32.39 -0.94
C LYS A 188 50.26 31.68 -0.36
N ASN A 189 50.75 32.17 0.78
CA ASN A 189 51.90 31.58 1.43
C ASN A 189 51.56 30.12 1.80
N ALA A 190 52.52 29.21 1.72
CA ALA A 190 52.27 27.77 1.94
C ALA A 190 51.64 27.49 3.31
N GLU A 191 51.94 28.35 4.29
CA GLU A 191 51.37 28.34 5.64
C GLU A 191 49.87 28.64 5.67
N GLU A 192 49.41 29.65 4.93
CA GLU A 192 47.99 30.02 4.82
C GLU A 192 47.17 28.92 4.15
N LYS A 193 47.72 28.31 3.08
CA LYS A 193 47.09 27.16 2.41
C LYS A 193 47.01 25.93 3.32
N MET A 194 48.01 25.75 4.18
CA MET A 194 48.03 24.66 5.15
C MET A 194 47.00 24.86 6.26
N GLU A 195 46.79 26.09 6.72
CA GLU A 195 45.75 26.44 7.69
C GLU A 195 44.33 26.28 7.11
N GLU A 196 44.09 26.73 5.88
CA GLU A 196 42.84 26.50 5.14
C GLU A 196 42.55 25.00 4.97
N LEU A 197 43.57 24.21 4.60
CA LEU A 197 43.42 22.75 4.47
C LEU A 197 43.14 22.08 5.81
N LYS A 198 43.79 22.49 6.90
CA LYS A 198 43.54 21.95 8.24
C LYS A 198 42.11 22.22 8.70
N THR A 199 41.63 23.44 8.52
CA THR A 199 40.26 23.81 8.89
C THR A 199 39.22 23.10 8.01
N SER A 200 39.45 22.99 6.70
CA SER A 200 38.60 22.21 5.80
C SER A 200 38.57 20.72 6.16
N ASN A 201 39.72 20.12 6.48
CA ASN A 201 39.80 18.71 6.88
C ASN A 201 39.07 18.48 8.21
N HIS A 202 39.18 19.39 9.17
CA HIS A 202 38.43 19.34 10.42
C HIS A 202 36.91 19.40 10.17
N GLN A 203 36.46 20.32 9.31
CA GLN A 203 35.04 20.42 8.93
C GLN A 203 34.54 19.15 8.24
N LEU A 204 35.34 18.53 7.38
CA LEU A 204 35.01 17.25 6.74
C LEU A 204 34.90 16.12 7.78
N GLN A 205 35.80 16.08 8.76
CA GLN A 205 35.76 15.10 9.85
C GLN A 205 34.51 15.27 10.73
N ASP A 206 34.10 16.50 11.01
CA ASP A 206 32.86 16.80 11.73
C ASP A 206 31.64 16.36 10.93
N HIS A 207 31.62 16.63 9.62
CA HIS A 207 30.52 16.22 8.74
C HIS A 207 30.40 14.70 8.63
N VAL A 208 31.53 13.99 8.48
CA VAL A 208 31.57 12.52 8.45
C VAL A 208 31.07 11.96 9.78
N SER A 209 31.48 12.56 10.90
CA SER A 209 31.02 12.16 12.24
C SER A 209 29.50 12.36 12.40
N SER A 210 28.97 13.48 11.92
CA SER A 210 27.53 13.76 11.92
C SER A 210 26.75 12.75 11.08
N LEU A 211 27.24 12.43 9.87
CA LEU A 211 26.60 11.45 8.99
C LEU A 211 26.61 10.05 9.59
N LEU A 212 27.70 9.63 10.25
CA LEU A 212 27.77 8.35 10.94
C LEU A 212 26.78 8.28 12.11
N GLN A 213 26.61 9.37 12.85
CA GLN A 213 25.62 9.45 13.94
C GLN A 213 24.19 9.33 13.41
N GLU A 214 23.89 10.00 12.29
CA GLU A 214 22.57 9.92 11.66
C GLU A 214 22.28 8.54 11.05
N LEU A 215 23.30 7.90 10.45
CA LEU A 215 23.20 6.51 10.00
C LEU A 215 22.91 5.55 11.16
N GLU A 216 23.60 5.70 12.29
CA GLU A 216 23.34 4.82 13.43
C GLU A 216 21.95 5.07 14.02
N LYS A 217 21.50 6.32 14.10
CA LYS A 217 20.15 6.68 14.55
C LYS A 217 19.07 6.07 13.64
N THR A 218 19.18 6.25 12.33
CA THR A 218 18.21 5.73 11.36
C THR A 218 18.19 4.20 11.36
N LYS A 219 19.33 3.54 11.54
CA LYS A 219 19.43 2.09 11.71
C LYS A 219 18.74 1.60 12.99
N HIS A 220 18.87 2.32 14.10
CA HIS A 220 18.14 2.01 15.33
C HIS A 220 16.62 2.17 15.16
N GLU A 221 16.17 3.26 14.54
CA GLU A 221 14.76 3.50 14.23
C GLU A 221 14.19 2.40 13.33
N LEU A 222 14.90 2.02 12.28
CA LEU A 222 14.53 0.92 11.40
C LEU A 222 14.37 -0.39 12.16
N HIS A 223 15.32 -0.71 13.06
CA HIS A 223 15.26 -1.91 13.88
C HIS A 223 14.03 -1.89 14.82
N SER A 224 13.76 -0.75 15.45
CA SER A 224 12.59 -0.55 16.32
C SER A 224 11.28 -0.78 15.56
N VAL A 225 11.09 -0.08 14.42
CA VAL A 225 9.90 -0.20 13.56
C VAL A 225 9.73 -1.62 13.03
N LYS A 226 10.82 -2.31 12.69
CA LYS A 226 10.79 -3.71 12.23
C LYS A 226 10.34 -4.67 13.35
N SER A 227 10.79 -4.44 14.58
CA SER A 227 10.37 -5.20 15.75
C SER A 227 8.88 -5.00 16.04
N GLU A 228 8.41 -3.75 16.02
CA GLU A 228 7.00 -3.40 16.19
C GLU A 228 6.14 -4.03 15.10
N ASN A 229 6.53 -3.92 13.83
CA ASN A 229 5.84 -4.59 12.70
C ASN A 229 5.73 -6.10 12.92
N LYS A 230 6.78 -6.74 13.45
CA LYS A 230 6.75 -8.17 13.76
C LYS A 230 5.77 -8.47 14.89
N GLN A 231 5.68 -7.62 15.91
CA GLN A 231 4.70 -7.76 16.99
C GLN A 231 3.27 -7.58 16.48
N LEU A 232 3.01 -6.52 15.71
CA LEU A 232 1.69 -6.24 15.12
C LEU A 232 1.22 -7.39 14.24
N ARG A 233 2.11 -7.95 13.40
CA ARG A 233 1.79 -9.13 12.57
C ARG A 233 1.34 -10.31 13.42
N ARG A 234 2.06 -10.63 14.51
CA ARG A 234 1.64 -11.70 15.43
C ARG A 234 0.28 -11.43 16.06
N THR A 235 0.02 -10.19 16.48
CA THR A 235 -1.29 -9.83 17.05
C THR A 235 -2.40 -9.99 16.01
N VAL A 236 -2.17 -9.56 14.77
CA VAL A 236 -3.10 -9.77 13.67
C VAL A 236 -3.35 -11.25 13.43
N ASP A 237 -2.33 -12.09 13.41
CA ASP A 237 -2.46 -13.54 13.23
C ASP A 237 -3.32 -14.16 14.35
N ILE A 238 -3.03 -13.83 15.61
CA ILE A 238 -3.78 -14.30 16.78
C ILE A 238 -5.25 -13.88 16.71
N LEU A 239 -5.51 -12.61 16.43
CA LEU A 239 -6.88 -12.09 16.31
C LEU A 239 -7.63 -12.71 15.13
N THR A 240 -6.93 -12.96 14.02
CA THR A 240 -7.51 -13.64 12.86
C THR A 240 -7.94 -15.06 13.22
N THR A 241 -7.06 -15.85 13.86
CA THR A 241 -7.41 -17.19 14.34
C THR A 241 -8.54 -17.16 15.38
N GLN A 242 -8.59 -16.13 16.24
CA GLN A 242 -9.69 -15.99 17.20
C GLN A 242 -11.02 -15.70 16.50
N ILE A 243 -11.04 -14.81 15.50
CA ILE A 243 -12.23 -14.52 14.70
C ILE A 243 -12.68 -15.78 13.94
N GLU A 244 -11.76 -16.52 13.31
CA GLU A 244 -12.07 -17.76 12.61
C GLU A 244 -12.70 -18.80 13.54
N ARG A 245 -12.20 -18.93 14.78
CA ARG A 245 -12.83 -19.78 15.81
C ARG A 245 -14.24 -19.33 16.14
N TYR A 246 -14.45 -18.04 16.42
CA TYR A 246 -15.80 -17.51 16.70
C TYR A 246 -16.76 -17.72 15.53
N VAL A 247 -16.32 -17.48 14.30
CA VAL A 247 -17.15 -17.71 13.10
C VAL A 247 -17.45 -19.19 12.91
N ALA A 248 -16.49 -20.09 13.17
CA ALA A 248 -16.71 -21.53 13.10
C ALA A 248 -17.68 -22.01 14.19
N GLU A 249 -17.60 -21.47 15.41
CA GLU A 249 -18.52 -21.74 16.50
C GLU A 249 -19.94 -21.24 16.19
N ASP A 250 -20.08 -20.03 15.66
CA ASP A 250 -21.37 -19.49 15.21
C ASP A 250 -21.97 -20.33 14.08
N ARG A 251 -21.15 -20.80 13.12
CA ARG A 251 -21.62 -21.73 12.07
C ARG A 251 -22.12 -23.06 12.65
N LYS A 252 -21.46 -23.60 13.68
CA LYS A 252 -21.92 -24.82 14.37
C LYS A 252 -23.24 -24.58 15.12
N ARG A 253 -23.39 -23.44 15.79
CA ARG A 253 -24.64 -23.06 16.46
C ARG A 253 -25.78 -22.84 15.47
N ALA A 254 -25.54 -22.14 14.36
CA ALA A 254 -26.53 -21.95 13.32
C ALA A 254 -26.95 -23.28 12.64
N GLY A 255 -26.02 -24.24 12.50
CA GLY A 255 -26.32 -25.60 12.05
C GLY A 255 -27.15 -26.42 13.05
N GLN A 256 -27.01 -26.14 14.35
CA GLN A 256 -27.84 -26.74 15.40
C GLN A 256 -29.23 -26.08 15.49
N ASP A 257 -29.36 -24.76 15.28
CA ASP A 257 -30.66 -24.07 15.30
C ASP A 257 -31.56 -24.43 14.11
N LEU A 258 -30.99 -24.82 12.97
CA LEU A 258 -31.74 -25.44 11.86
C LEU A 258 -32.17 -26.89 12.15
N SER A 259 -31.56 -27.56 13.15
CA SER A 259 -31.96 -28.90 13.59
C SER A 259 -32.96 -28.91 14.75
N VAL A 260 -33.22 -27.75 15.37
CA VAL A 260 -34.17 -27.59 16.49
C VAL A 260 -35.53 -27.07 16.05
N SER A 261 -35.69 -26.60 14.81
CA SER A 261 -37.00 -26.21 14.28
C SER A 261 -37.59 -27.29 13.38
N ILE A 262 -38.71 -27.85 13.85
CA ILE A 262 -39.55 -28.92 13.27
C ILE A 262 -39.08 -30.35 13.58
N ARG A 263 -39.18 -30.74 14.86
CA ARG A 263 -39.58 -32.11 15.21
C ARG A 263 -41.06 -32.10 15.57
N PRO A 264 -41.95 -32.84 14.87
CA PRO A 264 -43.30 -33.08 15.36
C PRO A 264 -43.20 -33.92 16.64
N ALA A 265 -44.07 -33.62 17.59
CA ALA A 265 -44.05 -34.14 18.96
C ALA A 265 -44.46 -35.62 19.08
N PHE A 266 -43.96 -36.51 18.23
CA PHE A 266 -44.13 -37.96 18.40
C PHE A 266 -42.98 -38.69 17.69
N SER A 267 -41.89 -39.00 18.41
CA SER A 267 -41.14 -40.25 18.23
C SER A 267 -40.07 -40.37 19.30
N THR A 268 -40.37 -41.18 20.32
CA THR A 268 -39.41 -41.72 21.28
C THR A 268 -38.77 -42.97 20.66
N SER A 269 -37.51 -42.92 20.27
CA SER A 269 -36.61 -44.08 20.30
C SER A 269 -35.17 -43.68 19.97
N ASP A 270 -34.38 -43.65 21.04
CA ASP A 270 -33.01 -44.13 21.27
C ASP A 270 -31.95 -44.26 20.15
N SER A 271 -30.71 -44.08 20.60
CA SER A 271 -29.45 -44.14 19.84
C SER A 271 -29.08 -45.56 19.37
N PHE A 272 -28.47 -45.72 18.18
CA PHE A 272 -27.15 -46.35 17.94
C PHE A 272 -26.89 -46.68 16.45
N ASP A 273 -25.62 -46.54 16.08
CA ASP A 273 -24.81 -47.17 15.03
C ASP A 273 -25.22 -47.30 13.54
N GLU A 274 -24.31 -46.70 12.75
CA GLU A 274 -23.71 -47.12 11.48
C GLU A 274 -23.90 -48.59 11.06
N GLN A 275 -24.76 -48.86 10.06
CA GLN A 275 -24.54 -49.87 9.02
C GLN A 275 -25.33 -49.53 7.74
N ILE A 276 -24.62 -49.52 6.61
CA ILE A 276 -25.14 -49.29 5.26
C ILE A 276 -25.92 -50.54 4.81
N SER A 277 -27.19 -50.38 4.42
CA SER A 277 -27.98 -51.36 3.65
C SER A 277 -28.93 -50.65 2.68
N PRO A 278 -29.27 -51.28 1.54
CA PRO A 278 -29.85 -50.59 0.37
C PRO A 278 -31.32 -50.19 0.62
N PRO A 279 -31.85 -49.22 -0.16
CA PRO A 279 -33.12 -48.59 0.15
C PRO A 279 -34.27 -49.56 -0.07
N SER A 280 -35.01 -49.86 0.99
CA SER A 280 -36.31 -50.52 0.91
C SER A 280 -37.32 -49.60 0.25
N GLU A 281 -38.04 -50.14 -0.74
CA GLU A 281 -39.09 -49.45 -1.49
C GLU A 281 -40.19 -48.94 -0.55
N ILE A 282 -40.58 -47.67 -0.74
CA ILE A 282 -41.63 -47.00 0.03
C ILE A 282 -42.96 -47.71 -0.28
N PRO A 283 -43.77 -48.11 0.72
CA PRO A 283 -45.04 -48.75 0.46
C PRO A 283 -45.97 -47.81 -0.34
N PRO A 284 -46.73 -48.33 -1.32
CA PRO A 284 -47.59 -47.51 -2.15
C PRO A 284 -48.66 -46.85 -1.29
N LEU A 285 -48.70 -45.52 -1.33
CA LEU A 285 -49.67 -44.71 -0.60
C LEU A 285 -51.08 -45.00 -1.10
N ALA A 286 -52.03 -45.09 -0.18
CA ALA A 286 -53.44 -45.24 -0.52
C ALA A 286 -53.92 -44.07 -1.41
N PRO A 287 -54.71 -44.32 -2.46
CA PRO A 287 -55.21 -43.27 -3.33
C PRO A 287 -56.06 -42.27 -2.52
N LEU A 288 -55.78 -40.98 -2.69
CA LEU A 288 -56.56 -39.92 -2.07
C LEU A 288 -57.97 -39.88 -2.70
N GLU A 289 -58.97 -40.20 -1.90
CA GLU A 289 -60.37 -39.95 -2.25
C GLU A 289 -60.63 -38.44 -2.17
N ILE A 290 -60.90 -37.84 -3.33
CA ILE A 290 -61.34 -36.45 -3.44
C ILE A 290 -62.87 -36.48 -3.28
N PRO A 291 -63.47 -35.63 -2.42
CA PRO A 291 -64.93 -35.58 -2.31
C PRO A 291 -65.56 -35.16 -3.64
N ASP A 292 -66.59 -35.87 -4.09
CA ASP A 292 -67.38 -35.44 -5.24
C ASP A 292 -68.14 -34.16 -4.87
N PHE A 293 -67.67 -33.03 -5.42
CA PHE A 293 -68.36 -31.76 -5.30
C PHE A 293 -69.47 -31.68 -6.35
N ASP A 294 -70.72 -31.77 -5.90
CA ASP A 294 -71.90 -31.57 -6.74
C ASP A 294 -72.21 -30.06 -6.89
N PHE A 295 -71.77 -29.49 -8.00
CA PHE A 295 -71.99 -28.08 -8.35
C PHE A 295 -73.39 -27.79 -8.93
N ASP A 296 -74.22 -28.80 -9.15
CA ASP A 296 -75.59 -28.60 -9.65
C ASP A 296 -76.59 -28.21 -8.54
N SER A 297 -76.13 -28.18 -7.28
CA SER A 297 -76.91 -27.71 -6.13
C SER A 297 -77.11 -26.19 -6.06
N PHE A 298 -76.53 -25.41 -6.98
CA PHE A 298 -76.68 -23.95 -7.09
C PHE A 298 -77.58 -23.51 -8.26
N LYS A 299 -78.80 -24.06 -8.35
CA LYS A 299 -79.87 -23.51 -9.19
C LYS A 299 -81.16 -23.32 -8.41
#